data_AF-A0A3G2T4Z4-F1
#
_entry.id   AF-A0A3G2T4Z4-F1
#
_cell.length_a   1.000
_cell.length_b   1.000
_cell.length_c   1.000
_cell.angle_alpha   90.00
_cell.angle_beta   90.00
_cell.angle_gamma   90.00
#
_symmetry.space_group_name_H-M   'P 1'
#
loop_
_entity.id
_entity.type
_entity.pdbx_description
1 polymer ?
#
loop_
_entity_poly.entity_id
_entity_poly.type
_entity_poly.pdbx_seq_one_letter_code
_entity_poly.pdbx_strand_id
1 'polypeptide(L)'
;MKNKLIKILIICALCLWGIIFVTIKWLSADEPLSKESQALLDQVQMYDPDLQGHPYFELIGFDARNDADQILLGQLQYHSDWSNFIQHQLGEEGKNNNQDLEKFRGQFFSQKSIDLFKAMQAVAKEQGLSYQLYSQNRAELQRLYASQGMLNARFQRLLNAPQSDKVLLLTAQAKIPDFILIIRMHHLYLSHLAFKNDISGIVKYIEKLEQMNTHVPLIDKMIQLSMLSDSLNILNDLNRKTPKVQFQIPRLTPPQLSVRYNFADEIARTESILVKFNDDQVFAKNIDHIFENKNSSSIKLWLYYSFVHLFFLKNTSLNSYAEPISSFVSLSEMENNQFKQAIQKDLNIQQNRAPFKNYLGYKIVEVAMPAWKIYLVRPRLVNQKIQILNVLAQNRQFDLKQLNQNKEGYEYYRTATELCIKSPDPQTKEEDWKRYKSCLKI
;
A
#
# COMPACT_ATOMS: atom_id res chain seq x y z
N MET A 1 -27.80 31.97 61.13
CA MET A 1 -27.76 31.99 59.65
C MET A 1 -26.42 31.56 59.06
N LYS A 2 -25.26 32.05 59.54
CA LYS A 2 -23.92 31.69 59.00
C LYS A 2 -23.64 30.19 58.86
N ASN A 3 -23.93 29.36 59.87
CA ASN A 3 -23.66 27.91 59.81
C ASN A 3 -24.50 27.14 58.78
N LYS A 4 -25.72 27.60 58.46
CA LYS A 4 -26.54 26.97 57.41
C LYS A 4 -26.00 27.31 56.02
N LEU A 5 -25.56 28.55 55.82
CA LEU A 5 -24.96 29.00 54.56
C LEU A 5 -23.64 28.28 54.26
N ILE A 6 -22.80 28.08 55.28
CA ILE A 6 -21.54 27.32 55.18
C ILE A 6 -21.81 25.85 54.81
N LYS A 7 -22.81 25.20 55.44
CA LYS A 7 -23.18 23.82 55.09
C LYS A 7 -23.70 23.69 53.67
N ILE A 8 -24.51 24.63 53.20
CA ILE A 8 -25.00 24.65 51.80
C ILE A 8 -23.83 24.83 50.84
N LEU A 9 -22.90 25.75 51.12
CA LEU A 9 -21.70 25.94 50.30
C LEU A 9 -20.81 24.70 50.24
N ILE A 10 -20.64 23.99 51.36
CA ILE A 10 -19.87 22.74 51.40
C ILE A 10 -20.56 21.65 50.57
N ILE A 11 -21.88 21.50 50.68
CA ILE A 11 -22.65 20.52 49.88
C ILE A 11 -22.57 20.86 48.39
N CYS A 12 -22.75 22.13 48.01
CA CYS A 12 -22.59 22.57 46.63
C CYS A 12 -21.16 22.33 46.10
N ALA A 13 -20.13 22.57 46.92
CA ALA A 13 -18.74 22.30 46.54
C ALA A 13 -18.48 20.80 46.36
N LEU A 14 -19.03 19.94 47.22
CA LEU A 14 -18.92 18.47 47.10
C LEU A 14 -19.67 17.95 45.87
N CYS A 15 -20.86 18.48 45.57
CA CYS A 15 -21.60 18.13 44.35
C CYS A 15 -20.84 18.57 43.10
N LEU A 16 -20.27 19.77 43.10
CA LEU A 16 -19.43 20.27 42.01
C LEU A 16 -18.19 19.37 41.81
N TRP A 17 -17.54 18.98 42.90
CA TRP A 17 -16.40 18.06 42.88
C TRP A 17 -16.78 16.68 42.32
N GLY A 18 -17.94 16.14 42.72
CA GLY A 18 -18.47 14.88 42.19
C GLY A 18 -18.71 14.94 40.68
N ILE A 19 -19.30 16.04 40.19
CA ILE A 19 -19.51 16.26 38.76
C ILE A 19 -18.17 16.35 38.02
N ILE A 20 -17.21 17.13 38.54
CA ILE A 20 -15.87 17.26 37.96
C ILE A 20 -15.16 15.90 37.90
N PHE A 21 -15.28 15.06 38.92
CA PHE A 21 -14.66 13.74 38.93
C PHE A 21 -15.29 12.80 37.88
N VAL A 22 -16.63 12.77 37.79
CA VAL A 22 -17.35 11.94 36.81
C VAL A 22 -17.05 12.39 35.37
N THR A 23 -17.29 13.68 35.08
CA THR A 23 -16.39 14.57 34.35
C THR A 23 -15.14 13.98 33.68
N ILE A 24 -14.05 14.11 34.44
CA ILE A 24 -12.70 13.69 34.10
C ILE A 24 -12.66 12.20 33.78
N LYS A 25 -13.30 11.36 34.60
CA LYS A 25 -13.30 9.90 34.39
C LYS A 25 -13.94 9.52 33.04
N TRP A 26 -15.00 10.19 32.62
CA TRP A 26 -15.65 9.95 31.33
C TRP A 26 -14.80 10.44 30.15
N LEU A 27 -14.15 11.60 30.31
CA LEU A 27 -13.23 12.14 29.29
C LEU A 27 -11.97 11.29 29.12
N SER A 28 -11.44 10.70 30.20
CA SER A 28 -10.25 9.84 30.18
C SER A 28 -10.54 8.37 29.84
N ALA A 29 -11.80 7.96 29.75
CA ALA A 29 -12.16 6.58 29.47
C ALA A 29 -12.03 6.29 27.97
N ASP A 30 -10.97 5.56 27.61
CA ASP A 30 -10.78 5.00 26.27
C ASP A 30 -11.79 3.89 25.99
N GLU A 31 -12.15 3.73 24.73
CA GLU A 31 -13.05 2.66 24.28
C GLU A 31 -12.27 1.36 24.05
N PRO A 32 -12.93 0.19 24.12
CA PRO A 32 -12.32 -1.02 23.58
C PRO A 32 -12.16 -0.88 22.06
N LEU A 33 -11.22 -1.64 21.48
CA LEU A 33 -11.13 -1.74 20.02
C LEU A 33 -12.46 -2.29 19.46
N SER A 34 -12.91 -1.69 18.36
CA SER A 34 -14.07 -2.20 17.63
C SER A 34 -13.75 -3.55 16.98
N LYS A 35 -14.79 -4.29 16.60
CA LYS A 35 -14.62 -5.58 15.91
C LYS A 35 -13.90 -5.39 14.57
N GLU A 36 -14.15 -4.29 13.89
CA GLU A 36 -13.56 -3.93 12.61
C GLU A 36 -12.06 -3.64 12.76
N SER A 37 -11.68 -2.83 13.75
CA SER A 37 -10.27 -2.56 14.06
C SER A 37 -9.54 -3.86 14.38
N GLN A 38 -10.10 -4.69 15.26
CA GLN A 38 -9.49 -5.96 15.65
C GLN A 38 -9.34 -6.90 14.45
N ALA A 39 -10.39 -7.06 13.64
CA ALA A 39 -10.37 -7.94 12.49
C ALA A 39 -9.33 -7.54 11.43
N LEU A 40 -9.01 -6.25 11.31
CA LEU A 40 -7.92 -5.76 10.45
C LEU A 40 -6.55 -6.03 11.07
N LEU A 41 -6.37 -5.75 12.37
CA LEU A 41 -5.12 -6.02 13.08
C LEU A 41 -4.74 -7.51 13.05
N ASP A 42 -5.74 -8.41 13.12
CA ASP A 42 -5.53 -9.85 13.08
C ASP A 42 -4.94 -10.35 11.74
N GLN A 43 -5.05 -9.56 10.66
CA GLN A 43 -4.47 -9.85 9.33
C GLN A 43 -2.98 -9.49 9.23
N VAL A 44 -2.40 -8.90 10.28
CA VAL A 44 -1.03 -8.41 10.29
C VAL A 44 -0.17 -9.24 11.24
N GLN A 45 1.03 -9.57 10.79
CA GLN A 45 2.10 -10.08 11.64
C GLN A 45 2.80 -8.88 12.26
N MET A 46 2.46 -8.62 13.53
CA MET A 46 3.10 -7.59 14.35
C MET A 46 4.60 -7.90 14.55
N TYR A 47 5.33 -6.88 15.02
CA TYR A 47 6.73 -7.07 15.36
C TYR A 47 6.92 -8.18 16.38
N ASP A 48 7.77 -9.14 16.03
CA ASP A 48 8.22 -10.21 16.89
C ASP A 48 9.76 -10.20 16.86
N PRO A 49 10.44 -9.90 17.99
CA PRO A 49 11.90 -9.85 18.04
C PRO A 49 12.54 -11.23 17.79
N ASP A 50 11.79 -12.32 18.00
CA ASP A 50 12.26 -13.68 17.80
C ASP A 50 11.96 -14.21 16.39
N LEU A 51 11.33 -13.40 15.52
CA LEU A 51 10.98 -13.81 14.16
C LEU A 51 12.22 -14.13 13.32
N GLN A 52 12.48 -15.43 13.17
CA GLN A 52 13.62 -15.95 12.39
C GLN A 52 13.29 -16.16 10.92
N GLY A 53 12.03 -16.14 10.48
CA GLY A 53 11.69 -16.46 9.10
C GLY A 53 10.35 -15.90 8.66
N HIS A 54 10.35 -15.23 7.51
CA HIS A 54 9.14 -14.76 6.85
C HIS A 54 9.42 -14.65 5.34
N PRO A 55 8.50 -15.07 4.44
CA PRO A 55 8.72 -15.00 2.98
C PRO A 55 9.10 -13.60 2.49
N TYR A 56 8.56 -12.57 3.16
CA TYR A 56 8.83 -11.16 2.85
C TYR A 56 10.30 -10.74 3.08
N PHE A 57 11.09 -11.49 3.85
CA PHE A 57 12.53 -11.21 4.00
C PHE A 57 13.29 -11.38 2.68
N GLU A 58 12.83 -12.26 1.78
CA GLU A 58 13.41 -12.36 0.44
C GLU A 58 13.24 -11.08 -0.38
N LEU A 59 12.12 -10.37 -0.18
CA LEU A 59 11.82 -9.10 -0.85
C LEU A 59 12.66 -7.96 -0.26
N ILE A 60 12.74 -7.85 1.07
CA ILE A 60 13.54 -6.81 1.75
C ILE A 60 15.02 -6.95 1.41
N GLY A 61 15.55 -8.18 1.42
CA GLY A 61 16.94 -8.46 1.12
C GLY A 61 17.25 -8.67 -0.37
N PHE A 62 16.34 -8.28 -1.28
CA PHE A 62 16.49 -8.56 -2.71
C PHE A 62 17.78 -8.01 -3.33
N ASP A 63 18.38 -6.99 -2.73
CA ASP A 63 19.61 -6.35 -3.18
C ASP A 63 20.89 -6.89 -2.49
N ALA A 64 20.81 -8.01 -1.78
CA ALA A 64 21.97 -8.66 -1.19
C ALA A 64 23.02 -9.04 -2.25
N ARG A 65 24.29 -8.76 -1.99
CA ARG A 65 25.43 -8.98 -2.89
C ARG A 65 25.60 -10.42 -3.36
N ASN A 66 25.12 -11.39 -2.58
CA ASN A 66 25.12 -12.81 -2.92
C ASN A 66 23.82 -13.46 -2.41
N ASP A 67 23.55 -14.68 -2.86
CA ASP A 67 22.31 -15.40 -2.54
C ASP A 67 22.25 -15.94 -1.11
N ALA A 68 23.40 -16.30 -0.54
CA ALA A 68 23.46 -16.80 0.84
C ALA A 68 23.02 -15.72 1.85
N ASP A 69 23.29 -14.46 1.52
CA ASP A 69 23.01 -13.31 2.39
C ASP A 69 21.60 -12.72 2.18
N GLN A 70 20.79 -13.18 1.20
CA GLN A 70 19.51 -12.55 0.85
C GLN A 70 18.54 -12.49 2.03
N ILE A 71 18.20 -13.65 2.59
CA ILE A 71 17.25 -13.73 3.71
C ILE A 71 17.85 -13.07 4.96
N LEU A 72 19.14 -13.28 5.21
CA LEU A 72 19.85 -12.68 6.33
C LEU A 72 19.81 -11.14 6.28
N LEU A 73 20.06 -10.53 5.12
CA LEU A 73 19.94 -9.09 4.94
C LEU A 73 18.51 -8.61 5.21
N GLY A 74 17.50 -9.33 4.70
CA GLY A 74 16.10 -9.02 4.96
C GLY A 74 15.73 -9.03 6.44
N GLN A 75 16.17 -10.07 7.17
CA GLN A 75 15.99 -10.19 8.62
C GLN A 75 16.69 -9.09 9.39
N LEU A 76 17.98 -8.85 9.10
CA LEU A 76 18.78 -7.84 9.78
C LEU A 76 18.21 -6.44 9.56
N GLN A 77 17.75 -6.13 8.33
CA GLN A 77 17.10 -4.85 8.04
C GLN A 77 15.79 -4.71 8.82
N TYR A 78 14.94 -5.73 8.82
CA TYR A 78 13.67 -5.73 9.54
C TYR A 78 13.87 -5.44 11.04
N HIS A 79 14.75 -6.19 11.70
CA HIS A 79 15.02 -6.02 13.13
C HIS A 79 15.73 -4.70 13.44
N SER A 80 16.64 -4.26 12.57
CA SER A 80 17.29 -2.94 12.68
C SER A 80 16.27 -1.81 12.61
N ASP A 81 15.34 -1.86 11.66
CA ASP A 81 14.31 -0.84 11.48
C ASP A 81 13.37 -0.75 12.68
N TRP A 82 12.99 -1.89 13.26
CA TRP A 82 12.20 -1.95 14.49
C TRP A 82 12.97 -1.48 15.72
N SER A 83 14.20 -1.92 15.91
CA SER A 83 15.06 -1.44 17.00
C SER A 83 15.26 0.08 16.92
N ASN A 84 15.53 0.61 15.73
CA ASN A 84 15.67 2.05 15.51
C ASN A 84 14.37 2.78 15.80
N PHE A 85 13.23 2.27 15.32
CA PHE A 85 11.93 2.87 15.58
C PHE A 85 11.64 2.94 17.10
N ILE A 86 11.87 1.85 17.83
CA ILE A 86 11.69 1.80 19.29
C ILE A 86 12.65 2.76 20.02
N GLN A 87 13.94 2.81 19.64
CA GLN A 87 14.90 3.76 20.24
C GLN A 87 14.51 5.23 19.99
N HIS A 88 14.09 5.55 18.76
CA HIS A 88 13.56 6.87 18.43
C HIS A 88 12.28 7.19 19.22
N GLN A 89 11.44 6.18 19.50
CA GLN A 89 10.29 6.37 20.40
C GLN A 89 10.76 6.78 21.80
N LEU A 90 11.78 6.13 22.36
CA LEU A 90 12.32 6.47 23.69
C LEU A 90 13.06 7.83 23.73
N GLY A 91 13.23 8.49 22.58
CA GLY A 91 13.94 9.76 22.45
C GLY A 91 15.44 9.60 22.65
N GLU A 92 15.97 8.43 22.30
CA GLU A 92 17.40 8.17 22.15
C GLU A 92 17.82 8.48 20.71
N GLU A 93 19.03 9.01 20.52
CA GLU A 93 19.62 9.07 19.17
C GLU A 93 19.82 7.63 18.69
N GLY A 94 18.95 7.17 17.79
CA GLY A 94 19.03 5.82 17.26
C GLY A 94 20.42 5.57 16.69
N LYS A 95 21.08 4.51 17.17
CA LYS A 95 22.36 4.08 16.59
C LYS A 95 22.04 3.54 15.20
N ASN A 96 22.35 4.33 14.18
CA ASN A 96 22.09 3.94 12.80
C ASN A 96 23.03 2.81 12.38
N ASN A 97 22.73 1.58 12.81
CA ASN A 97 23.48 0.35 12.51
C ASN A 97 23.37 -0.03 11.02
N ASN A 98 22.68 0.76 10.21
CA ASN A 98 22.54 0.55 8.77
C ASN A 98 23.89 0.57 8.03
N GLN A 99 24.94 1.22 8.57
CA GLN A 99 26.28 1.17 7.96
C GLN A 99 26.84 -0.25 7.90
N ASP A 100 26.53 -1.10 8.89
CA ASP A 100 26.93 -2.51 8.89
C ASP A 100 26.12 -3.36 7.91
N LEU A 101 24.94 -2.90 7.46
CA LEU A 101 24.12 -3.60 6.49
C LEU A 101 24.59 -3.37 5.05
N GLU A 102 25.23 -2.25 4.76
CA GLU A 102 25.73 -1.93 3.42
C GLU A 102 26.79 -2.94 2.93
N LYS A 103 27.53 -3.60 3.84
CA LYS A 103 28.49 -4.66 3.48
C LYS A 103 27.84 -5.89 2.84
N PHE A 104 26.54 -6.07 3.04
CA PHE A 104 25.74 -7.14 2.45
C PHE A 104 25.07 -6.72 1.14
N ARG A 105 25.03 -5.43 0.78
CA ARG A 105 24.34 -4.94 -0.43
C ARG A 105 25.25 -4.97 -1.66
N GLY A 106 24.66 -5.26 -2.82
CA GLY A 106 25.36 -5.37 -4.10
C GLY A 106 25.12 -4.20 -5.05
N GLN A 107 26.11 -3.89 -5.89
CA GLN A 107 25.94 -3.01 -7.04
C GLN A 107 25.82 -3.86 -8.31
N PHE A 108 24.61 -3.95 -8.87
CA PHE A 108 24.32 -4.90 -9.95
C PHE A 108 24.38 -4.27 -11.35
N PHE A 109 24.08 -2.98 -11.48
CA PHE A 109 23.96 -2.30 -12.76
C PHE A 109 24.96 -1.17 -12.90
N SER A 110 25.64 -1.12 -14.05
CA SER A 110 26.45 0.04 -14.45
C SER A 110 25.58 1.27 -14.71
N GLN A 111 26.17 2.47 -14.66
CA GLN A 111 25.46 3.71 -14.98
C GLN A 111 24.81 3.67 -16.37
N LYS A 112 25.52 3.11 -17.38
CA LYS A 112 24.97 2.92 -18.74
C LYS A 112 23.68 2.09 -18.74
N SER A 113 23.65 1.01 -17.94
CA SER A 113 22.47 0.15 -17.81
C SER A 113 21.34 0.86 -17.08
N ILE A 114 21.66 1.67 -16.07
CA ILE A 114 20.69 2.51 -15.36
C ILE A 114 20.05 3.52 -16.32
N ASP A 115 20.85 4.18 -17.15
CA ASP A 115 20.38 5.18 -18.11
C ASP A 115 19.50 4.56 -19.20
N LEU A 116 19.82 3.33 -19.65
CA LEU A 116 18.96 2.55 -20.53
C LEU A 116 17.56 2.36 -19.92
N PHE A 117 17.47 1.87 -18.68
CA PHE A 117 16.17 1.65 -18.04
C PHE A 117 15.40 2.95 -17.83
N LYS A 118 16.07 4.04 -17.48
CA LYS A 118 15.44 5.37 -17.36
C LYS A 118 14.86 5.82 -18.70
N ALA A 119 15.60 5.69 -19.79
CA ALA A 119 15.13 6.04 -21.13
C ALA A 119 13.92 5.19 -21.55
N MET A 120 13.96 3.88 -21.31
CA MET A 120 12.84 2.99 -21.57
C MET A 120 11.60 3.36 -20.74
N GLN A 121 11.79 3.66 -19.46
CA GLN A 121 10.69 4.04 -18.57
C GLN A 121 10.04 5.37 -19.00
N ALA A 122 10.84 6.34 -19.46
CA ALA A 122 10.31 7.60 -19.98
C ALA A 122 9.41 7.39 -21.20
N VAL A 123 9.82 6.54 -22.15
CA VAL A 123 8.99 6.19 -23.32
C VAL A 123 7.75 5.41 -22.90
N ALA A 124 7.90 4.42 -22.01
CA ALA A 124 6.79 3.59 -21.53
C ALA A 124 5.75 4.40 -20.74
N LYS A 125 6.14 5.47 -20.04
CA LYS A 125 5.22 6.36 -19.34
C LYS A 125 4.26 7.08 -20.29
N GLU A 126 4.73 7.48 -21.46
CA GLU A 126 3.94 8.21 -22.45
C GLU A 126 3.11 7.28 -23.36
N GLN A 127 3.70 6.16 -23.77
CA GLN A 127 3.15 5.31 -24.85
C GLN A 127 2.69 3.92 -24.37
N GLY A 128 2.92 3.59 -23.09
CA GLY A 128 2.85 2.23 -22.58
C GLY A 128 4.04 1.39 -22.99
N LEU A 129 4.37 0.38 -22.18
CA LEU A 129 5.37 -0.62 -22.54
C LEU A 129 4.92 -1.38 -23.80
N SER A 130 5.82 -1.62 -24.75
CA SER A 130 5.52 -2.37 -25.98
C SER A 130 6.66 -3.29 -26.39
N TYR A 131 6.35 -4.32 -27.18
CA TYR A 131 7.38 -5.21 -27.72
C TYR A 131 8.39 -4.47 -28.61
N GLN A 132 7.96 -3.41 -29.31
CA GLN A 132 8.82 -2.60 -30.15
C GLN A 132 9.91 -1.89 -29.33
N LEU A 133 9.56 -1.35 -28.16
CA LEU A 133 10.52 -0.71 -27.26
C LEU A 133 11.58 -1.70 -26.75
N TYR A 134 11.18 -2.94 -26.44
CA TYR A 134 12.13 -4.01 -26.13
C TYR A 134 13.00 -4.36 -27.34
N SER A 135 12.41 -4.45 -28.52
CA SER A 135 13.15 -4.80 -29.75
C SER A 135 14.23 -3.78 -30.10
N GLN A 136 13.98 -2.49 -29.89
CA GLN A 136 14.96 -1.41 -30.09
C GLN A 136 16.19 -1.57 -29.19
N ASN A 137 16.03 -2.20 -28.02
CA ASN A 137 17.08 -2.38 -27.01
C ASN A 137 17.52 -3.85 -26.87
N ARG A 138 17.17 -4.71 -27.84
CA ARG A 138 17.28 -6.17 -27.72
C ARG A 138 18.66 -6.66 -27.33
N ALA A 139 19.70 -6.23 -28.04
CA ALA A 139 21.06 -6.70 -27.80
C ALA A 139 21.52 -6.40 -26.37
N GLU A 140 21.25 -5.19 -25.88
CA GLU A 140 21.64 -4.76 -24.55
C GLU A 140 20.80 -5.46 -23.47
N LEU A 141 19.49 -5.59 -23.65
CA LEU A 141 18.62 -6.32 -22.70
C LEU A 141 18.99 -7.80 -22.60
N GLN A 142 19.28 -8.48 -23.72
CA GLN A 142 19.72 -9.87 -23.71
C GLN A 142 21.09 -10.03 -23.04
N ARG A 143 22.03 -9.10 -23.31
CA ARG A 143 23.35 -9.07 -22.65
C ARG A 143 23.20 -8.87 -21.14
N LEU A 144 22.38 -7.92 -20.71
CA LEU A 144 22.11 -7.65 -19.30
C LEU A 144 21.48 -8.85 -18.62
N TYR A 145 20.44 -9.45 -19.21
CA TYR A 145 19.83 -10.67 -18.69
C TYR A 145 20.88 -11.78 -18.52
N ALA A 146 21.70 -12.05 -19.53
CA ALA A 146 22.74 -13.09 -19.44
C ALA A 146 23.78 -12.80 -18.33
N SER A 147 24.18 -11.53 -18.16
CA SER A 147 25.15 -11.13 -17.14
C SER A 147 24.62 -11.15 -15.71
N GLN A 148 23.31 -11.05 -15.51
CA GLN A 148 22.67 -10.95 -14.19
C GLN A 148 22.08 -12.29 -13.71
N GLY A 149 22.77 -13.40 -13.99
CA GLY A 149 22.27 -14.76 -13.72
C GLY A 149 21.78 -14.98 -12.28
N MET A 150 22.53 -14.49 -11.29
CA MET A 150 22.16 -14.58 -9.87
C MET A 150 20.86 -13.80 -9.56
N LEU A 151 20.77 -12.53 -9.97
CA LEU A 151 19.55 -11.74 -9.77
C LEU A 151 18.34 -12.31 -10.52
N ASN A 152 18.53 -12.87 -11.71
CA ASN A 152 17.44 -13.52 -12.44
C ASN A 152 16.91 -14.74 -11.68
N ALA A 153 17.81 -15.58 -11.15
CA ALA A 153 17.43 -16.73 -10.34
C ALA A 153 16.69 -16.27 -9.07
N ARG A 154 17.19 -15.22 -8.41
CA ARG A 154 16.56 -14.60 -7.24
C ARG A 154 15.17 -14.06 -7.55
N PHE A 155 15.00 -13.33 -8.65
CA PHE A 155 13.70 -12.83 -9.08
C PHE A 155 12.72 -13.97 -9.34
N GLN A 156 13.17 -15.06 -9.98
CA GLN A 156 12.34 -16.24 -10.16
C GLN A 156 11.99 -16.94 -8.85
N ARG A 157 12.91 -17.01 -7.87
CA ARG A 157 12.59 -17.51 -6.53
C ARG A 157 11.51 -16.66 -5.86
N LEU A 158 11.66 -15.33 -5.90
CA LEU A 158 10.67 -14.39 -5.35
C LEU A 158 9.27 -14.58 -5.96
N LEU A 159 9.18 -14.79 -7.27
CA LEU A 159 7.91 -15.07 -7.97
C LEU A 159 7.26 -16.39 -7.55
N ASN A 160 8.05 -17.32 -7.01
CA ASN A 160 7.59 -18.63 -6.56
C ASN A 160 7.59 -18.76 -5.03
N ALA A 161 7.90 -17.68 -4.31
CA ALA A 161 7.94 -17.70 -2.86
C ALA A 161 6.54 -18.01 -2.29
N PRO A 162 6.47 -18.80 -1.21
CA PRO A 162 5.21 -19.05 -0.54
C PRO A 162 4.60 -17.73 -0.07
N GLN A 163 3.29 -17.61 -0.20
CA GLN A 163 2.57 -16.46 0.33
C GLN A 163 2.38 -16.65 1.84
N SER A 164 2.43 -15.55 2.59
CA SER A 164 2.04 -15.53 4.00
C SER A 164 0.55 -15.23 4.09
N ASP A 165 -0.14 -15.82 5.06
CA ASP A 165 -1.54 -15.51 5.37
C ASP A 165 -1.68 -14.13 6.06
N LYS A 166 -0.56 -13.52 6.46
CA LYS A 166 -0.51 -12.21 7.13
C LYS A 166 0.49 -11.28 6.46
N VAL A 167 0.17 -9.99 6.46
CA VAL A 167 1.11 -8.94 6.04
C VAL A 167 2.14 -8.72 7.15
N LEU A 168 3.43 -8.71 6.83
CA LEU A 168 4.47 -8.37 7.79
C LEU A 168 4.46 -6.86 8.04
N LEU A 169 4.25 -6.44 9.28
CA LEU A 169 4.28 -5.01 9.62
C LEU A 169 5.70 -4.46 9.52
N LEU A 170 5.86 -3.42 8.71
CA LEU A 170 7.08 -2.60 8.67
C LEU A 170 6.85 -1.29 9.42
N THR A 171 7.89 -0.77 10.07
CA THR A 171 7.82 0.53 10.73
C THR A 171 7.55 1.66 9.72
N ALA A 172 7.02 2.79 10.18
CA ALA A 172 6.82 3.99 9.35
C ALA A 172 8.10 4.53 8.69
N GLN A 173 9.26 4.20 9.25
CA GLN A 173 10.58 4.66 8.79
C GLN A 173 11.39 3.53 8.14
N ALA A 174 10.79 2.35 7.97
CA ALA A 174 11.48 1.19 7.43
C ALA A 174 12.08 1.50 6.06
N LYS A 175 13.27 0.97 5.81
CA LYS A 175 13.88 1.06 4.48
C LYS A 175 13.04 0.22 3.53
N ILE A 176 12.38 0.87 2.57
CA ILE A 176 11.59 0.16 1.57
C ILE A 176 12.49 -0.81 0.78
N PRO A 177 11.97 -1.97 0.34
CA PRO A 177 12.66 -2.82 -0.62
C PRO A 177 13.18 -2.02 -1.82
N ASP A 178 14.27 -2.48 -2.45
CA ASP A 178 14.79 -1.86 -3.67
C ASP A 178 13.86 -2.18 -4.86
N PHE A 179 12.72 -1.48 -4.89
CA PHE A 179 11.73 -1.62 -5.94
C PHE A 179 12.25 -1.21 -7.30
N ILE A 180 13.24 -0.32 -7.36
CA ILE A 180 13.88 0.06 -8.62
C ILE A 180 14.61 -1.16 -9.19
N LEU A 181 15.38 -1.86 -8.36
CA LEU A 181 16.04 -3.10 -8.75
C LEU A 181 15.02 -4.16 -9.18
N ILE A 182 13.94 -4.36 -8.43
CA ILE A 182 12.88 -5.34 -8.77
C ILE A 182 12.19 -4.99 -10.10
N ILE A 183 11.88 -3.71 -10.36
CA ILE A 183 11.30 -3.25 -11.64
C ILE A 183 12.27 -3.49 -12.80
N ARG A 184 13.57 -3.28 -12.61
CA ARG A 184 14.57 -3.62 -13.64
C ARG A 184 14.59 -5.12 -13.92
N MET A 185 14.50 -5.94 -12.89
CA MET A 185 14.42 -7.41 -13.05
C MET A 185 13.13 -7.84 -13.74
N HIS A 186 12.00 -7.20 -13.45
CA HIS A 186 10.75 -7.38 -14.19
C HIS A 186 10.96 -7.14 -15.70
N HIS A 187 11.56 -6.01 -16.10
CA HIS A 187 11.80 -5.72 -17.51
C HIS A 187 12.78 -6.70 -18.16
N LEU A 188 13.84 -7.10 -17.45
CA LEU A 188 14.79 -8.10 -17.95
C LEU A 188 14.11 -9.46 -18.16
N TYR A 189 13.35 -9.95 -17.18
CA TYR A 189 12.67 -11.23 -17.28
C TYR A 189 11.56 -11.22 -18.35
N LEU A 190 10.72 -10.19 -18.38
CA LEU A 190 9.64 -10.06 -19.36
C LEU A 190 10.19 -9.92 -20.78
N SER A 191 11.24 -9.13 -20.99
CA SER A 191 11.88 -9.00 -22.31
C SER A 191 12.53 -10.31 -22.75
N HIS A 192 13.15 -11.06 -21.83
CA HIS A 192 13.71 -12.38 -22.13
C HIS A 192 12.65 -13.35 -22.65
N LEU A 193 11.50 -13.45 -21.98
CA LEU A 193 10.37 -14.27 -22.43
C LEU A 193 9.84 -13.79 -23.78
N ALA A 194 9.69 -12.48 -23.95
CA ALA A 194 9.20 -11.89 -25.20
C ALA A 194 10.12 -12.17 -26.40
N PHE A 195 11.45 -12.07 -26.23
CA PHE A 195 12.39 -12.35 -27.33
C PHE A 195 12.46 -13.82 -27.71
N LYS A 196 12.11 -14.73 -26.78
CA LYS A 196 11.93 -16.16 -27.05
C LYS A 196 10.58 -16.49 -27.69
N ASN A 197 9.67 -15.51 -27.82
CA ASN A 197 8.26 -15.72 -28.15
C ASN A 197 7.60 -16.76 -27.22
N ASP A 198 8.02 -16.80 -25.95
CA ASP A 198 7.49 -17.73 -24.95
C ASP A 198 6.20 -17.17 -24.34
N ILE A 199 5.11 -17.26 -25.11
CA ILE A 199 3.81 -16.73 -24.71
C ILE A 199 3.27 -17.46 -23.48
N SER A 200 3.46 -18.78 -23.40
CA SER A 200 3.05 -19.56 -22.21
C SER A 200 3.83 -19.16 -20.97
N GLY A 201 5.13 -18.89 -21.09
CA GLY A 201 5.95 -18.35 -20.01
C GLY A 201 5.45 -16.98 -19.51
N ILE A 202 4.99 -16.10 -20.41
CA ILE A 202 4.42 -14.80 -20.03
C ILE A 202 3.07 -14.96 -19.31
N VAL A 203 2.21 -15.88 -19.76
CA VAL A 203 0.95 -16.20 -19.08
C VAL A 203 1.22 -16.70 -17.66
N LYS A 204 2.13 -17.67 -17.49
CA LYS A 204 2.54 -18.14 -16.16
C LYS A 204 3.14 -17.03 -15.31
N TYR A 205 3.90 -16.12 -15.91
CA TYR A 205 4.46 -14.98 -15.20
C TYR A 205 3.37 -14.04 -14.69
N ILE A 206 2.36 -13.76 -15.51
CA ILE A 206 1.18 -12.98 -15.11
C ILE A 206 0.46 -13.65 -13.93
N GLU A 207 0.21 -14.96 -14.00
CA GLU A 207 -0.44 -15.71 -12.91
C GLU A 207 0.35 -15.59 -11.60
N LYS A 208 1.69 -15.60 -11.64
CA LYS A 208 2.53 -15.40 -10.46
C LYS A 208 2.42 -13.99 -9.89
N LEU A 209 2.42 -12.97 -10.74
CA LEU A 209 2.22 -11.57 -10.30
C LEU A 209 0.84 -11.39 -9.65
N GLU A 210 -0.20 -12.05 -10.18
CA GLU A 210 -1.54 -12.02 -9.63
C GLU A 210 -1.62 -12.68 -8.24
N GLN A 211 -0.87 -13.76 -8.00
CA GLN A 211 -0.82 -14.45 -6.71
C GLN A 211 -0.14 -13.59 -5.62
N MET A 212 0.96 -12.90 -5.97
CA MET A 212 1.73 -12.05 -5.04
C MET A 212 0.96 -10.80 -4.54
N ASN A 213 -0.17 -10.46 -5.16
CA ASN A 213 -0.87 -9.18 -4.99
C ASN A 213 -1.92 -9.16 -3.86
N THR A 214 -1.96 -10.22 -3.04
CA THR A 214 -3.03 -10.43 -2.07
C THR A 214 -2.66 -10.01 -0.65
N HIS A 215 -1.48 -10.41 -0.14
CA HIS A 215 -1.07 -10.21 1.26
C HIS A 215 0.19 -9.33 1.38
N VAL A 216 0.12 -8.12 0.82
CA VAL A 216 1.26 -7.20 0.78
C VAL A 216 0.88 -5.77 1.16
N PRO A 217 1.83 -4.93 1.60
CA PRO A 217 1.62 -3.50 1.78
C PRO A 217 1.14 -2.79 0.50
N LEU A 218 0.55 -1.59 0.64
CA LEU A 218 -0.01 -0.84 -0.47
C LEU A 218 0.99 -0.58 -1.61
N ILE A 219 2.22 -0.18 -1.25
CA ILE A 219 3.26 0.18 -2.22
C ILE A 219 3.58 -1.01 -3.13
N ASP A 220 3.77 -2.18 -2.54
CA ASP A 220 4.05 -3.44 -3.23
C ASP A 220 2.94 -3.80 -4.20
N LYS A 221 1.68 -3.72 -3.74
CA LYS A 221 0.49 -3.94 -4.57
C LYS A 221 0.48 -3.00 -5.78
N MET A 222 0.78 -1.72 -5.58
CA MET A 222 0.84 -0.75 -6.70
C MET A 222 1.93 -1.10 -7.71
N ILE A 223 3.09 -1.55 -7.24
CA ILE A 223 4.21 -1.94 -8.10
C ILE A 223 3.88 -3.21 -8.88
N GLN A 224 3.30 -4.22 -8.23
CA GLN A 224 2.89 -5.46 -8.86
C GLN A 224 1.79 -5.24 -9.91
N LEU A 225 0.79 -4.38 -9.61
CA LEU A 225 -0.22 -3.99 -10.61
C LEU A 225 0.40 -3.29 -11.83
N SER A 226 1.45 -2.49 -11.64
CA SER A 226 2.21 -1.89 -12.74
C SER A 226 2.91 -2.97 -13.58
N MET A 227 3.59 -3.93 -12.94
CA MET A 227 4.25 -5.06 -13.64
C MET A 227 3.25 -5.95 -14.39
N LEU A 228 2.07 -6.15 -13.81
CA LEU A 228 0.97 -6.88 -14.44
C LEU A 228 0.47 -6.13 -15.69
N SER A 229 0.22 -4.83 -15.57
CA SER A 229 -0.18 -3.97 -16.70
C SER A 229 0.84 -4.02 -17.85
N ASP A 230 2.13 -3.97 -17.53
CA ASP A 230 3.23 -4.08 -18.49
C ASP A 230 3.26 -5.44 -19.18
N SER A 231 3.10 -6.52 -18.42
CA SER A 231 3.04 -7.89 -18.94
C SER A 231 1.87 -8.10 -19.90
N LEU A 232 0.70 -7.52 -19.59
CA LEU A 232 -0.48 -7.58 -20.45
C LEU A 232 -0.27 -6.86 -21.79
N ASN A 233 0.45 -5.73 -21.80
CA ASN A 233 0.80 -5.04 -23.05
C ASN A 233 1.67 -5.94 -23.96
N ILE A 234 2.70 -6.56 -23.38
CA ILE A 234 3.60 -7.44 -24.12
C ILE A 234 2.87 -8.68 -24.62
N LEU A 235 2.03 -9.29 -23.80
CA LEU A 235 1.20 -10.43 -24.20
C LEU A 235 0.27 -10.07 -25.38
N ASN A 236 -0.38 -8.91 -25.32
CA ASN A 236 -1.20 -8.44 -26.43
C ASN A 236 -0.38 -8.27 -27.72
N ASP A 237 0.78 -7.62 -27.66
CA ASP A 237 1.66 -7.42 -28.82
C ASP A 237 2.10 -8.77 -29.43
N LEU A 238 2.38 -9.78 -28.61
CA LEU A 238 2.76 -11.11 -29.09
C LEU A 238 1.56 -11.88 -29.67
N ASN A 239 0.39 -11.86 -29.02
CA ASN A 239 -0.85 -12.43 -29.57
C ASN A 239 -1.16 -11.82 -30.96
N ARG A 240 -0.84 -10.54 -31.19
CA ARG A 240 -0.97 -9.86 -32.50
C ARG A 240 0.02 -10.34 -33.55
N LYS A 241 1.20 -10.78 -33.14
CA LYS A 241 2.21 -11.35 -34.05
C LYS A 241 1.98 -12.82 -34.36
N THR A 242 1.28 -13.54 -33.49
CA THR A 242 1.07 -14.99 -33.61
C THR A 242 -0.42 -15.36 -33.52
N PRO A 243 -1.22 -15.09 -34.56
CA PRO A 243 -2.69 -15.20 -34.51
C PRO A 243 -3.23 -16.61 -34.22
N LYS A 244 -2.42 -17.64 -34.46
CA LYS A 244 -2.80 -19.05 -34.30
C LYS A 244 -2.85 -19.52 -32.84
N VAL A 245 -2.21 -18.80 -31.92
CA VAL A 245 -2.18 -19.15 -30.49
C VAL A 245 -2.49 -17.89 -29.70
N GLN A 246 -3.73 -17.74 -29.27
CA GLN A 246 -4.19 -16.58 -28.51
C GLN A 246 -4.51 -17.02 -27.09
N PHE A 247 -3.82 -16.43 -26.12
CA PHE A 247 -4.02 -16.72 -24.71
C PHE A 247 -4.93 -15.68 -24.07
N GLN A 248 -5.79 -16.16 -23.20
CA GLN A 248 -6.65 -15.38 -22.32
C GLN A 248 -6.10 -15.49 -20.89
N ILE A 249 -6.36 -14.46 -20.09
CA ILE A 249 -5.99 -14.41 -18.68
C ILE A 249 -7.29 -14.41 -17.85
N PRO A 250 -7.40 -15.20 -16.77
CA PRO A 250 -8.56 -15.14 -15.90
C PRO A 250 -8.74 -13.74 -15.31
N ARG A 251 -9.98 -13.39 -14.95
CA ARG A 251 -10.23 -12.10 -14.27
C ARG A 251 -9.55 -12.11 -12.90
N LEU A 252 -9.16 -10.94 -12.43
CA LEU A 252 -8.72 -10.79 -11.03
C LEU A 252 -9.88 -11.19 -10.11
N THR A 253 -9.56 -12.04 -9.14
CA THR A 253 -10.48 -12.52 -8.09
C THR A 253 -10.78 -11.41 -7.08
N PRO A 254 -11.87 -11.52 -6.29
CA PRO A 254 -12.18 -10.54 -5.25
C PRO A 254 -11.01 -10.28 -4.28
N PRO A 255 -10.26 -11.29 -3.78
CA PRO A 255 -9.07 -11.05 -2.95
C PRO A 255 -7.97 -10.24 -3.66
N GLN A 256 -7.78 -10.43 -4.98
CA GLN A 256 -6.79 -9.67 -5.75
C GLN A 256 -7.21 -8.22 -5.99
N LEU A 257 -8.53 -7.98 -6.12
CA LEU A 257 -9.11 -6.64 -6.24
C LEU A 257 -9.21 -5.92 -4.90
N SER A 258 -9.37 -6.66 -3.80
CA SER A 258 -9.52 -6.14 -2.46
C SER A 258 -8.28 -5.38 -1.99
N VAL A 259 -8.49 -4.32 -1.21
CA VAL A 259 -7.40 -3.61 -0.52
C VAL A 259 -7.38 -3.89 0.98
N ARG A 260 -8.09 -4.93 1.43
CA ARG A 260 -8.19 -5.33 2.85
C ARG A 260 -6.85 -5.42 3.56
N TYR A 261 -5.91 -6.17 2.99
CA TYR A 261 -4.58 -6.36 3.57
C TYR A 261 -3.73 -5.08 3.55
N ASN A 262 -3.89 -4.24 2.52
CA ASN A 262 -3.21 -2.95 2.44
C ASN A 262 -3.71 -2.00 3.54
N PHE A 263 -5.01 -2.02 3.82
CA PHE A 263 -5.59 -1.29 4.92
C PHE A 263 -5.23 -1.88 6.28
N ALA A 264 -5.13 -3.20 6.41
CA ALA A 264 -4.68 -3.85 7.62
C ALA A 264 -3.27 -3.38 8.03
N ASP A 265 -2.32 -3.37 7.08
CA ASP A 265 -0.96 -2.81 7.30
C ASP A 265 -1.02 -1.35 7.77
N GLU A 266 -1.87 -0.54 7.15
CA GLU A 266 -2.01 0.87 7.52
C GLU A 266 -2.61 1.07 8.93
N ILE A 267 -3.62 0.27 9.30
CA ILE A 267 -4.20 0.28 10.66
C ILE A 267 -3.13 -0.10 11.68
N ALA A 268 -2.37 -1.16 11.43
CA ALA A 268 -1.32 -1.62 12.33
C ALA A 268 -0.16 -0.62 12.43
N ARG A 269 0.22 0.03 11.33
CA ARG A 269 1.19 1.13 11.33
C ARG A 269 0.68 2.31 12.15
N THR A 270 -0.58 2.69 11.96
CA THR A 270 -1.22 3.76 12.73
C THR A 270 -1.29 3.40 14.21
N GLU A 271 -1.63 2.16 14.57
CA GLU A 271 -1.59 1.68 15.95
C GLU A 271 -0.19 1.86 16.55
N SER A 272 0.86 1.42 15.85
CA SER A 272 2.25 1.53 16.32
C SER A 272 2.68 2.99 16.57
N ILE A 273 2.13 3.93 15.78
CA ILE A 273 2.34 5.37 15.95
C ILE A 273 1.51 5.89 17.13
N LEU A 274 0.24 5.50 17.26
CA LEU A 274 -0.64 5.96 18.34
C LEU A 274 -0.17 5.47 19.72
N VAL A 275 0.45 4.29 19.80
CA VAL A 275 1.12 3.81 21.02
C VAL A 275 2.19 4.81 21.49
N LYS A 276 2.93 5.46 20.57
CA LYS A 276 3.92 6.51 20.87
C LYS A 276 3.28 7.71 21.59
N PHE A 277 2.09 8.12 21.15
CA PHE A 277 1.36 9.24 21.75
C PHE A 277 0.73 8.91 23.09
N ASN A 278 0.61 7.61 23.42
CA ASN A 278 0.08 7.12 24.69
C ASN A 278 1.16 6.98 25.78
N ASP A 279 2.45 7.15 25.44
CA ASP A 279 3.54 7.20 26.41
C ASP A 279 3.83 8.65 26.83
N ASP A 280 3.62 8.94 28.11
CA ASP A 280 3.77 10.26 28.71
C ASP A 280 5.15 10.87 28.50
N GLN A 281 6.21 10.07 28.56
CA GLN A 281 7.59 10.56 28.42
C GLN A 281 7.91 10.91 26.96
N VAL A 282 7.39 10.11 26.04
CA VAL A 282 7.64 10.29 24.60
C VAL A 282 6.82 11.45 24.07
N PHE A 283 5.56 11.53 24.45
CA PHE A 283 4.70 12.66 24.11
C PHE A 283 5.29 13.97 24.64
N ALA A 284 5.85 13.94 25.86
CA ALA A 284 6.52 15.08 26.46
C ALA A 284 7.68 15.66 25.66
N LYS A 285 8.51 14.81 25.06
CA LYS A 285 9.63 15.26 24.23
C LYS A 285 9.20 15.77 22.85
N ASN A 286 8.04 15.37 22.34
CA ASN A 286 7.60 15.68 20.96
C ASN A 286 6.61 16.86 20.88
N ILE A 287 6.06 17.32 22.00
CA ILE A 287 5.05 18.39 22.04
C ILE A 287 5.52 19.72 21.45
N ASP A 288 6.80 20.08 21.66
CA ASP A 288 7.41 21.32 21.15
C ASP A 288 7.49 21.35 19.61
N HIS A 289 7.43 20.18 18.97
CA HIS A 289 7.36 20.06 17.51
C HIS A 289 5.92 20.06 16.97
N ILE A 290 4.95 19.65 17.77
CA ILE A 290 3.52 19.62 17.37
C ILE A 290 2.90 21.01 17.48
N PHE A 291 3.34 21.81 18.45
CA PHE A 291 2.91 23.18 18.62
C PHE A 291 4.11 24.09 18.40
N GLU A 292 4.26 24.62 17.19
CA GLU A 292 5.30 25.58 16.77
C GLU A 292 5.29 26.88 17.59
N ASN A 293 5.53 26.84 18.90
CA ASN A 293 5.48 28.02 19.74
C ASN A 293 6.59 28.01 20.78
N LYS A 294 7.76 28.49 20.35
CA LYS A 294 9.01 28.62 21.13
C LYS A 294 8.91 29.51 22.39
N ASN A 295 7.74 30.06 22.72
CA ASN A 295 7.54 31.02 23.81
C ASN A 295 6.57 30.55 24.90
N SER A 296 6.25 29.25 25.01
CA SER A 296 5.33 28.77 26.06
C SER A 296 6.09 28.42 27.35
N SER A 297 5.76 29.11 28.44
CA SER A 297 6.33 28.93 29.77
C SER A 297 6.10 27.52 30.32
N SER A 298 7.07 26.99 31.08
CA SER A 298 7.09 25.64 31.68
C SER A 298 5.83 25.23 32.45
N ILE A 299 5.07 26.20 32.97
CA ILE A 299 3.79 25.99 33.68
C ILE A 299 2.68 25.47 32.74
N LYS A 300 2.73 25.76 31.44
CA LYS A 300 1.77 25.24 30.44
C LYS A 300 2.01 23.78 30.07
N LEU A 301 3.28 23.33 30.07
CA LEU A 301 3.66 21.95 29.73
C LEU A 301 3.14 20.93 30.75
N TRP A 302 3.32 21.21 32.06
CA TRP A 302 2.87 20.30 33.13
C TRP A 302 1.35 20.16 33.20
N LEU A 303 0.60 21.26 33.01
CA LEU A 303 -0.85 21.21 32.89
C LEU A 303 -1.26 20.36 31.68
N TYR A 304 -0.59 20.52 30.55
CA TYR A 304 -0.89 19.72 29.37
C TYR A 304 -0.58 18.22 29.55
N TYR A 305 0.54 17.86 30.19
CA TYR A 305 0.82 16.47 30.57
C TYR A 305 -0.24 15.87 31.49
N SER A 306 -0.74 16.67 32.41
CA SER A 306 -1.77 16.23 33.36
C SER A 306 -3.13 16.01 32.71
N PHE A 307 -3.35 16.53 31.49
CA PHE A 307 -4.64 16.50 30.81
C PHE A 307 -4.62 15.88 29.40
N VAL A 308 -3.47 15.42 28.87
CA VAL A 308 -3.38 14.82 27.53
C VAL A 308 -4.32 13.62 27.38
N HIS A 309 -4.40 12.77 28.40
CA HIS A 309 -5.30 11.61 28.46
C HIS A 309 -6.79 11.98 28.43
N LEU A 310 -7.14 13.26 28.55
CA LEU A 310 -8.52 13.74 28.33
C LEU A 310 -8.81 14.07 26.85
N PHE A 311 -7.76 14.36 26.07
CA PHE A 311 -7.85 14.83 24.70
C PHE A 311 -7.27 13.85 23.67
N PHE A 312 -6.59 12.79 24.11
CA PHE A 312 -6.09 11.69 23.30
C PHE A 312 -6.45 10.35 23.95
N LEU A 313 -7.17 9.52 23.21
CA LEU A 313 -7.62 8.18 23.58
C LEU A 313 -7.23 7.25 22.43
N LYS A 314 -6.30 6.33 22.68
CA LYS A 314 -5.62 5.54 21.65
C LYS A 314 -6.61 4.70 20.85
N ASN A 315 -7.43 3.89 21.51
CA ASN A 315 -8.33 2.98 20.85
C ASN A 315 -9.51 3.72 20.21
N THR A 316 -10.07 4.75 20.85
CA THR A 316 -11.07 5.62 20.22
C THR A 316 -10.52 6.24 18.93
N SER A 317 -9.25 6.67 18.93
CA SER A 317 -8.59 7.19 17.73
C SER A 317 -8.45 6.12 16.66
N LEU A 318 -7.96 4.93 17.02
CA LEU A 318 -7.80 3.83 16.06
C LEU A 318 -9.13 3.37 15.47
N ASN A 319 -10.19 3.27 16.29
CA ASN A 319 -11.55 2.96 15.84
C ASN A 319 -12.07 4.02 14.86
N SER A 320 -11.84 5.30 15.15
CA SER A 320 -12.23 6.38 14.24
C SER A 320 -11.45 6.35 12.92
N TYR A 321 -10.23 5.83 12.90
CA TYR A 321 -9.47 5.63 11.68
C TYR A 321 -9.96 4.41 10.89
N ALA A 322 -10.29 3.31 11.58
CA ALA A 322 -10.75 2.07 10.96
C ALA A 322 -12.17 2.13 10.38
N GLU A 323 -13.07 2.91 10.99
CA GLU A 323 -14.46 3.06 10.55
C GLU A 323 -14.57 3.42 9.05
N PRO A 324 -13.95 4.51 8.56
CA PRO A 324 -14.01 4.85 7.15
C PRO A 324 -13.30 3.84 6.24
N ILE A 325 -12.22 3.24 6.74
CA ILE A 325 -11.46 2.19 6.04
C ILE A 325 -12.34 0.97 5.74
N SER A 326 -13.17 0.54 6.70
CA SER A 326 -14.08 -0.60 6.50
C SER A 326 -15.00 -0.41 5.28
N SER A 327 -15.50 0.81 5.05
CA SER A 327 -16.33 1.14 3.90
C SER A 327 -15.55 1.03 2.58
N PHE A 328 -14.28 1.45 2.57
CA PHE A 328 -13.41 1.29 1.40
C PHE A 328 -13.05 -0.18 1.14
N VAL A 329 -12.85 -0.99 2.19
CA VAL A 329 -12.64 -2.44 2.06
C VAL A 329 -13.86 -3.08 1.42
N SER A 330 -15.06 -2.85 1.98
CA SER A 330 -16.30 -3.37 1.42
C SER A 330 -16.50 -2.94 -0.03
N LEU A 331 -16.23 -1.68 -0.36
CA LEU A 331 -16.30 -1.18 -1.73
C LEU A 331 -15.34 -1.93 -2.66
N SER A 332 -14.09 -2.13 -2.23
CA SER A 332 -13.06 -2.80 -3.04
C SER A 332 -13.40 -4.25 -3.38
N GLU A 333 -14.24 -4.91 -2.58
CA GLU A 333 -14.67 -6.31 -2.72
C GLU A 333 -15.95 -6.47 -3.54
N MET A 334 -16.61 -5.38 -3.94
CA MET A 334 -17.87 -5.42 -4.71
C MET A 334 -17.68 -5.90 -6.16
N GLU A 335 -18.77 -6.39 -6.77
CA GLU A 335 -18.80 -6.62 -8.22
C GLU A 335 -18.71 -5.29 -9.01
N ASN A 336 -18.24 -5.34 -10.25
CA ASN A 336 -17.90 -4.13 -11.03
C ASN A 336 -19.06 -3.12 -11.16
N ASN A 337 -20.29 -3.59 -11.39
CA ASN A 337 -21.48 -2.73 -11.46
C ASN A 337 -21.75 -1.98 -10.16
N GLN A 338 -21.71 -2.71 -9.05
CA GLN A 338 -21.96 -2.16 -7.72
C GLN A 338 -20.86 -1.17 -7.34
N PHE A 339 -19.60 -1.54 -7.62
CA PHE A 339 -18.44 -0.67 -7.43
C PHE A 339 -18.60 0.65 -8.20
N LYS A 340 -18.93 0.59 -9.49
CA LYS A 340 -19.11 1.79 -10.35
C LYS A 340 -20.18 2.73 -9.83
N GLN A 341 -21.29 2.20 -9.29
CA GLN A 341 -22.35 3.02 -8.70
C GLN A 341 -21.95 3.60 -7.34
N ALA A 342 -21.22 2.83 -6.53
CA ALA A 342 -20.87 3.22 -5.17
C ALA A 342 -19.67 4.17 -5.11
N ILE A 343 -18.66 4.03 -5.98
CA ILE A 343 -17.46 4.88 -6.02
C ILE A 343 -17.77 6.33 -6.42
N GLN A 344 -18.92 6.57 -7.06
CA GLN A 344 -19.39 7.90 -7.46
C GLN A 344 -20.07 8.67 -6.31
N LYS A 345 -20.42 7.98 -5.22
CA LYS A 345 -21.00 8.64 -4.05
C LYS A 345 -19.86 9.25 -3.23
N ASP A 346 -20.06 10.48 -2.75
CA ASP A 346 -19.15 11.05 -1.76
C ASP A 346 -19.17 10.16 -0.53
N LEU A 347 -18.06 9.47 -0.27
CA LEU A 347 -17.83 8.73 0.96
C LEU A 347 -17.49 9.75 2.07
N ASN A 348 -18.39 10.71 2.29
CA ASN A 348 -18.34 11.61 3.44
C ASN A 348 -18.80 10.81 4.65
N ILE A 349 -17.88 10.06 5.22
CA ILE A 349 -18.12 9.30 6.44
C ILE A 349 -18.07 10.33 7.58
N GLN A 350 -19.25 10.87 7.91
CA GLN A 350 -19.43 11.74 9.07
C GLN A 350 -19.12 10.93 10.31
N GLN A 351 -17.88 11.03 10.78
CA GLN A 351 -17.49 10.47 12.06
C GLN A 351 -18.26 11.20 13.15
N ASN A 352 -18.92 10.43 14.03
CA ASN A 352 -19.63 10.98 15.17
C ASN A 352 -18.61 11.43 16.23
N ARG A 353 -18.00 12.60 16.03
CA ARG A 353 -16.93 13.13 16.88
C ARG A 353 -17.52 13.90 18.05
N ALA A 354 -17.20 13.50 19.27
CA ALA A 354 -17.42 14.37 20.42
C ALA A 354 -16.50 15.60 20.31
N PRO A 355 -17.00 16.83 20.48
CA PRO A 355 -16.23 18.05 20.21
C PRO A 355 -15.01 18.25 21.14
N PHE A 356 -14.98 17.59 22.30
CA PHE A 356 -13.92 17.75 23.31
C PHE A 356 -13.21 16.44 23.68
N LYS A 357 -13.92 15.31 23.68
CA LYS A 357 -13.33 14.00 23.98
C LYS A 357 -12.49 13.55 22.78
N ASN A 358 -11.25 13.11 23.02
CA ASN A 358 -10.34 12.62 21.99
C ASN A 358 -10.04 13.61 20.83
N TYR A 359 -10.13 14.93 21.08
CA TYR A 359 -9.91 15.95 20.04
C TYR A 359 -8.56 15.81 19.31
N LEU A 360 -7.46 15.59 20.04
CA LEU A 360 -6.12 15.43 19.47
C LEU A 360 -6.03 14.14 18.66
N GLY A 361 -6.62 13.06 19.18
CA GLY A 361 -6.69 11.78 18.48
C GLY A 361 -7.38 11.90 17.13
N TYR A 362 -8.56 12.52 17.09
CA TYR A 362 -9.27 12.78 15.83
C TYR A 362 -8.47 13.65 14.85
N LYS A 363 -7.68 14.61 15.35
CA LYS A 363 -6.82 15.43 14.48
C LYS A 363 -5.65 14.65 13.89
N ILE A 364 -5.01 13.78 14.67
CA ILE A 364 -3.96 12.89 14.18
C ILE A 364 -4.51 11.98 13.07
N VAL A 365 -5.67 11.38 13.30
CA VAL A 365 -6.40 10.51 12.36
C VAL A 365 -6.76 11.26 11.06
N GLU A 366 -7.25 12.50 11.17
CA GLU A 366 -7.64 13.34 10.03
C GLU A 366 -6.43 13.69 9.14
N VAL A 367 -5.28 14.02 9.74
CA VAL A 367 -4.04 14.30 9.00
C VAL A 367 -3.45 13.04 8.37
N ALA A 368 -3.60 11.89 9.03
CA ALA A 368 -3.02 10.63 8.57
C ALA A 368 -3.78 10.00 7.39
N MET A 369 -5.02 10.39 7.11
CA MET A 369 -5.86 9.70 6.12
C MET A 369 -5.53 10.12 4.67
N PRO A 370 -4.87 9.27 3.85
CA PRO A 370 -4.63 9.60 2.45
C PRO A 370 -5.91 9.47 1.61
N ALA A 371 -5.85 9.97 0.37
CA ALA A 371 -6.96 9.86 -0.58
C ALA A 371 -7.13 8.42 -1.11
N TRP A 372 -7.72 7.52 -0.30
CA TRP A 372 -7.81 6.08 -0.57
C TRP A 372 -8.53 5.70 -1.86
N LYS A 373 -9.48 6.52 -2.31
CA LYS A 373 -10.30 6.30 -3.50
C LYS A 373 -9.47 5.93 -4.74
N ILE A 374 -8.33 6.59 -4.95
CA ILE A 374 -7.44 6.35 -6.10
C ILE A 374 -6.90 4.92 -6.12
N TYR A 375 -6.61 4.35 -4.95
CA TYR A 375 -6.03 3.02 -4.82
C TYR A 375 -7.06 1.91 -5.04
N LEU A 376 -8.36 2.21 -4.88
CA LEU A 376 -9.46 1.28 -5.21
C LEU A 376 -9.67 1.12 -6.71
N VAL A 377 -9.42 2.18 -7.48
CA VAL A 377 -9.66 2.20 -8.93
C VAL A 377 -8.57 1.46 -9.69
N ARG A 378 -7.31 1.54 -9.24
CA ARG A 378 -6.15 0.96 -9.95
C ARG A 378 -6.26 -0.56 -10.21
N PRO A 379 -6.61 -1.42 -9.24
CA PRO A 379 -6.85 -2.85 -9.51
C PRO A 379 -7.96 -3.07 -10.55
N ARG A 380 -9.00 -2.22 -10.56
CA ARG A 380 -10.11 -2.31 -11.51
C ARG A 380 -9.66 -1.97 -12.92
N LEU A 381 -8.81 -0.96 -13.11
CA LEU A 381 -8.26 -0.61 -14.42
C LEU A 381 -7.43 -1.76 -15.02
N VAL A 382 -6.62 -2.43 -14.19
CA VAL A 382 -5.86 -3.61 -14.64
C VAL A 382 -6.80 -4.79 -14.98
N ASN A 383 -7.84 -5.04 -14.18
CA ASN A 383 -8.84 -6.06 -14.49
C ASN A 383 -9.63 -5.76 -15.77
N GLN A 384 -9.93 -4.49 -16.04
CA GLN A 384 -10.52 -4.04 -17.30
C GLN A 384 -9.57 -4.28 -18.48
N LYS A 385 -8.26 -4.06 -18.31
CA LYS A 385 -7.26 -4.38 -19.32
C LYS A 385 -7.22 -5.88 -19.65
N ILE A 386 -7.35 -6.74 -18.64
CA ILE A 386 -7.52 -8.20 -18.84
C ILE A 386 -8.78 -8.49 -19.68
N GLN A 387 -9.90 -7.79 -19.43
CA GLN A 387 -11.10 -7.96 -20.25
C GLN A 387 -10.85 -7.63 -21.73
N ILE A 388 -10.19 -6.51 -21.99
CA ILE A 388 -9.85 -6.10 -23.35
C ILE A 388 -8.93 -7.12 -24.00
N LEU A 389 -7.92 -7.61 -23.28
CA LEU A 389 -7.03 -8.66 -23.78
C LEU A 389 -7.83 -9.88 -24.21
N ASN A 390 -8.76 -10.33 -23.38
CA ASN A 390 -9.57 -11.51 -23.66
C ASN A 390 -10.51 -11.30 -24.85
N VAL A 391 -11.12 -10.12 -24.99
CA VAL A 391 -11.92 -9.76 -26.18
C VAL A 391 -11.06 -9.83 -27.44
N LEU A 392 -9.88 -9.20 -27.43
CA LEU A 392 -8.96 -9.18 -28.57
C LEU A 392 -8.37 -10.56 -28.89
N ALA A 393 -8.22 -11.42 -27.88
CA ALA A 393 -7.75 -12.80 -28.00
C ALA A 393 -8.81 -13.77 -28.55
N GLN A 394 -10.10 -13.50 -28.30
CA GLN A 394 -11.21 -14.33 -28.77
C GLN A 394 -11.65 -13.95 -30.18
N ASN A 395 -11.86 -12.66 -30.44
CA ASN A 395 -12.31 -12.19 -31.74
C ASN A 395 -11.85 -10.75 -32.00
N ARG A 396 -10.98 -10.59 -32.99
CA ARG A 396 -10.48 -9.26 -33.41
C ARG A 396 -11.50 -8.45 -34.21
N GLN A 397 -12.48 -9.12 -34.81
CA GLN A 397 -13.62 -8.48 -35.45
C GLN A 397 -14.76 -8.41 -34.44
N PHE A 398 -14.60 -7.56 -33.43
CA PHE A 398 -15.59 -7.34 -32.38
C PHE A 398 -16.58 -6.23 -32.78
N ASP A 399 -17.84 -6.40 -32.39
CA ASP A 399 -18.85 -5.35 -32.46
C ASP A 399 -18.94 -4.62 -31.10
N LEU A 400 -18.66 -3.32 -31.11
CA LEU A 400 -18.75 -2.47 -29.92
C LEU A 400 -20.18 -2.44 -29.33
N LYS A 401 -21.23 -2.52 -30.16
CA LYS A 401 -22.60 -2.52 -29.64
C LYS A 401 -22.87 -3.81 -28.85
N GLN A 402 -22.45 -4.95 -29.38
CA GLN A 402 -22.56 -6.23 -28.70
C GLN A 402 -21.72 -6.29 -27.41
N LEU A 403 -20.47 -5.80 -27.45
CA LEU A 403 -19.62 -5.75 -26.24
C LEU A 403 -20.24 -4.91 -25.12
N ASN A 404 -20.93 -3.83 -25.46
CA ASN A 404 -21.59 -2.94 -24.50
C ASN A 404 -22.93 -3.47 -23.95
N GLN A 405 -23.39 -4.64 -24.39
CA GLN A 405 -24.53 -5.36 -23.79
C GLN A 405 -24.09 -6.29 -22.63
N ASN A 406 -22.84 -6.17 -22.17
CA ASN A 406 -22.30 -6.98 -21.08
C ASN A 406 -23.06 -6.76 -19.77
N LYS A 407 -23.17 -7.81 -18.96
CA LYS A 407 -23.90 -7.78 -17.68
C LYS A 407 -23.12 -7.05 -16.60
N GLU A 408 -21.82 -6.86 -16.78
CA GLU A 408 -20.88 -6.30 -15.82
C GLU A 408 -20.74 -4.77 -15.88
N GLY A 409 -21.48 -4.12 -16.80
CA GLY A 409 -21.57 -2.65 -16.96
C GLY A 409 -20.29 -1.96 -17.38
N TYR A 410 -19.39 -2.69 -18.06
CA TYR A 410 -18.26 -2.11 -18.77
C TYR A 410 -18.74 -1.25 -19.94
N GLU A 411 -18.09 -0.11 -20.14
CA GLU A 411 -18.31 0.77 -21.28
C GLU A 411 -17.09 0.72 -22.20
N TYR A 412 -17.17 -0.14 -23.22
CA TYR A 412 -16.17 -0.27 -24.26
C TYR A 412 -16.26 0.90 -25.26
N TYR A 413 -15.11 1.42 -25.64
CA TYR A 413 -14.96 2.37 -26.72
C TYR A 413 -13.69 2.09 -27.52
N ARG A 414 -13.66 2.54 -28.77
CA ARG A 414 -12.55 2.31 -29.69
C ARG A 414 -11.95 3.64 -30.10
N THR A 415 -10.62 3.72 -30.10
CA THR A 415 -9.85 4.79 -30.74
C THR A 415 -9.37 4.33 -32.11
N ALA A 416 -8.62 5.17 -32.82
CA ALA A 416 -8.02 4.79 -34.11
C ALA A 416 -7.16 3.51 -34.01
N THR A 417 -6.49 3.30 -32.88
CA THR A 417 -5.46 2.25 -32.72
C THR A 417 -5.71 1.30 -31.55
N GLU A 418 -6.71 1.54 -30.70
CA GLU A 418 -6.89 0.82 -29.44
C GLU A 418 -8.35 0.51 -29.13
N LEU A 419 -8.56 -0.59 -28.40
CA LEU A 419 -9.81 -0.90 -27.72
C LEU A 419 -9.62 -0.54 -26.24
N CYS A 420 -10.61 0.14 -25.66
CA CYS A 420 -10.56 0.67 -24.31
C CYS A 420 -11.86 0.39 -23.54
N ILE A 421 -11.78 0.41 -22.20
CA ILE A 421 -12.92 0.46 -21.29
C ILE A 421 -12.83 1.74 -20.46
N LYS A 422 -13.94 2.46 -20.29
CA LYS A 422 -13.96 3.67 -19.43
C LYS A 422 -13.66 3.34 -17.98
N SER A 423 -12.97 4.26 -17.30
CA SER A 423 -12.72 4.15 -15.86
C SER A 423 -14.04 4.00 -15.09
N PRO A 424 -14.10 3.14 -14.05
CA PRO A 424 -15.29 3.06 -13.20
C PRO A 424 -15.52 4.35 -12.38
N ASP A 425 -14.49 5.16 -12.17
CA ASP A 425 -14.58 6.48 -11.54
C ASP A 425 -14.32 7.60 -12.57
N PRO A 426 -15.33 8.42 -12.92
CA PRO A 426 -15.16 9.50 -13.91
C PRO A 426 -14.19 10.61 -13.45
N GLN A 427 -13.86 10.67 -12.15
CA GLN A 427 -12.91 11.64 -11.59
C GLN A 427 -11.45 11.15 -11.62
N THR A 428 -11.19 9.97 -12.19
CA THR A 428 -9.82 9.43 -12.29
C THR A 428 -8.93 10.40 -13.06
N LYS A 429 -7.79 10.80 -12.48
CA LYS A 429 -6.82 11.66 -13.14
C LYS A 429 -6.27 11.00 -14.40
N GLU A 430 -6.03 11.81 -15.43
CA GLU A 430 -5.52 11.33 -16.73
C GLU A 430 -4.18 10.60 -16.59
N GLU A 431 -3.31 11.01 -15.67
CA GLU A 431 -2.02 10.35 -15.41
C GLU A 431 -2.18 8.91 -14.88
N ASP A 432 -3.07 8.70 -13.92
CA ASP A 432 -3.38 7.36 -13.40
C ASP A 432 -4.04 6.51 -14.49
N TRP A 433 -4.94 7.10 -15.26
CA TRP A 433 -5.55 6.45 -16.40
C TRP A 433 -4.51 6.04 -17.46
N LYS A 434 -3.53 6.90 -17.78
CA LYS A 434 -2.45 6.58 -18.74
C LYS A 434 -1.54 5.47 -18.22
N ARG A 435 -1.19 5.46 -16.93
CA ARG A 435 -0.28 4.48 -16.34
C ARG A 435 -0.89 3.08 -16.20
N TYR A 436 -2.15 3.00 -15.77
CA TYR A 436 -2.87 1.74 -15.58
C TYR A 436 -3.84 1.45 -16.75
N LYS A 437 -3.56 2.05 -17.91
CA LYS A 437 -4.45 2.13 -19.08
C LYS A 437 -5.30 0.88 -19.27
N SER A 438 -6.60 1.06 -19.12
CA SER A 438 -7.63 0.12 -19.55
C SER A 438 -7.81 0.16 -21.07
N CYS A 439 -6.69 0.10 -21.82
CA CYS A 439 -6.67 0.03 -23.28
C CYS A 439 -5.56 -0.90 -23.77
N LEU A 440 -5.81 -1.53 -24.91
CA LEU A 440 -4.82 -2.32 -25.64
C LEU A 440 -4.91 -2.04 -27.14
N LYS A 441 -3.77 -2.15 -27.82
CA LYS A 441 -3.66 -1.94 -29.28
C LYS A 441 -4.43 -3.03 -30.05
N ILE A 442 -5.14 -2.63 -31.11
CA ILE A 442 -5.88 -3.51 -32.03
C ILE A 442 -4.95 -3.98 -33.15
#